data_AF-A0A531ALH4-F1
#
_entry.id   AF-A0A531ALH4-F1
#
_cell.length_a   1.000
_cell.length_b   1.000
_cell.length_c   1.000
_cell.angle_alpha   90.00
_cell.angle_beta   90.00
_cell.angle_gamma   90.00
#
_symmetry.space_group_name_H-M   'P 1'
#
loop_
_entity.id
_entity.type
_entity.pdbx_description
1 polymer ?
#
loop_
_entity_poly.entity_id
_entity_poly.type
_entity_poly.pdbx_seq_one_letter_code
_entity_poly.pdbx_strand_id
1 'polypeptide(L)' 'MSRYRPATQPTFYFIGVTTTSSSIMRVFPAWARHLGLKEAVLKDAVLRGIDFPLHADPEAYREVVS' A
#
# COMPACT_ATOMS: atom_id res chain seq x y z
N MET A 1 1.85 -11.35 -15.76
CA MET A 1 2.59 -10.12 -15.43
C MET A 1 1.60 -9.14 -14.82
N SER A 2 1.62 -8.98 -13.51
CA SER A 2 0.75 -8.02 -12.82
C SER A 2 1.15 -6.62 -13.29
N ARG A 3 0.28 -5.95 -14.05
CA ARG A 3 0.60 -4.65 -14.65
C ARG A 3 0.56 -3.59 -13.55
N TYR A 4 1.70 -3.37 -12.88
CA TYR A 4 1.84 -2.28 -11.92
C TYR A 4 1.56 -0.96 -12.61
N ARG A 5 0.84 -0.08 -11.92
CA ARG A 5 0.53 1.27 -12.43
C ARG A 5 1.25 2.28 -11.55
N PRO A 6 1.93 3.27 -12.14
CA PRO A 6 2.49 4.37 -11.39
C PRO A 6 1.43 5.02 -10.50
N ALA A 7 1.82 5.39 -9.28
CA ALA A 7 0.94 6.12 -8.38
C ALA A 7 0.66 7.52 -8.96
N THR A 8 -0.60 7.92 -9.00
CA THR A 8 -1.02 9.26 -9.48
C THR A 8 -1.16 10.28 -8.35
N GLN A 9 -0.99 9.83 -7.11
CA GLN A 9 -1.05 10.61 -5.87
C GLN A 9 -0.19 9.91 -4.82
N PRO A 10 0.17 10.58 -3.71
CA PRO A 10 0.91 9.93 -2.64
C PRO A 10 0.24 8.61 -2.25
N THR A 11 0.98 7.50 -2.29
CA THR A 11 0.41 6.17 -2.08
C THR A 11 1.34 5.35 -1.21
N PHE A 12 0.80 4.82 -0.12
CA PHE A 12 1.42 3.77 0.67
C PHE A 12 1.02 2.42 0.09
N TYR A 13 2.00 1.65 -0.36
CA TYR A 13 1.77 0.27 -0.78
C TYR A 13 2.04 -0.68 0.39
N PHE A 14 1.14 -1.66 0.55
CA PHE A 14 1.24 -2.72 1.54
C PHE A 14 1.21 -4.07 0.81
N ILE A 15 2.29 -4.83 0.90
CA ILE A 15 2.44 -6.12 0.23
C ILE A 15 2.14 -7.24 1.24
N GLY A 16 1.25 -8.17 0.89
CA GLY A 16 0.84 -9.26 1.77
C GLY A 16 0.07 -10.34 1.01
N VAL A 17 -0.64 -11.23 1.72
CA VAL A 17 -1.35 -12.36 1.07
C VAL A 17 -2.84 -12.07 0.86
N THR A 18 -3.49 -11.44 1.84
CA THR A 18 -4.90 -11.02 1.81
C THR A 18 -5.03 -9.58 2.31
N THR A 19 -4.42 -8.65 1.58
CA THR A 19 -4.21 -7.27 2.02
C THR A 19 -5.51 -6.51 2.29
N THR A 20 -6.57 -6.80 1.54
CA THR A 20 -7.91 -6.24 1.75
C THR A 20 -8.57 -6.66 3.06
N SER A 21 -8.18 -7.83 3.60
CA SER A 21 -8.68 -8.37 4.87
C SER A 21 -7.86 -7.91 6.09
N SER A 22 -6.78 -7.16 5.86
CA SER A 22 -5.90 -6.69 6.94
C SER A 22 -6.55 -5.58 7.77
N SER A 23 -6.25 -5.56 9.08
CA SER A 23 -6.70 -4.50 9.99
C SER A 23 -6.13 -3.12 9.62
N ILE A 24 -5.06 -3.08 8.82
CA ILE A 24 -4.45 -1.82 8.36
C ILE A 24 -5.44 -0.94 7.61
N MET A 25 -6.42 -1.53 6.90
CA MET A 25 -7.46 -0.79 6.20
C MET A 25 -8.31 0.07 7.16
N ARG A 26 -8.41 -0.35 8.43
CA ARG A 26 -9.11 0.39 9.51
C ARG A 26 -8.18 1.31 10.31
N VAL A 27 -6.95 0.87 10.55
CA VAL A 27 -5.97 1.59 11.40
C VAL A 27 -5.34 2.76 10.67
N PHE A 28 -4.97 2.60 9.39
CA PHE A 28 -4.27 3.62 8.62
C PHE A 28 -5.02 4.96 8.55
N PRO A 29 -6.35 5.01 8.32
CA PRO A 29 -7.10 6.27 8.38
C PRO A 29 -7.02 6.98 9.73
N ALA A 30 -6.92 6.25 10.85
CA ALA A 30 -6.78 6.83 12.18
C ALA A 30 -5.38 7.40 12.40
N TRP A 31 -4.34 6.68 11.99
CA TRP A 31 -2.96 7.17 12.02
C TRP A 31 -2.77 8.39 11.13
N ALA A 32 -3.33 8.38 9.92
CA ALA A 32 -3.25 9.51 9.00
C ALA A 32 -3.86 10.79 9.58
N ARG A 33 -4.92 10.69 10.39
CA ARG A 33 -5.47 11.82 11.15
C ARG A 33 -4.56 12.22 12.31
N HIS A 34 -4.10 11.26 13.11
CA HIS A 34 -3.30 11.55 14.29
C HIS A 34 -1.95 12.19 13.96
N LEU A 35 -1.32 11.76 12.87
CA LEU A 35 -0.03 12.26 12.40
C LEU A 35 -0.15 13.50 11.50
N GLY A 36 -1.37 14.00 11.29
CA GLY A 36 -1.64 15.16 10.44
C GLY A 36 -1.28 14.96 8.96
N LEU A 37 -1.26 13.70 8.48
CA LEU A 37 -0.95 13.40 7.07
C LEU A 37 -1.99 14.01 6.13
N LYS A 38 -3.23 14.20 6.62
CA LYS A 38 -4.29 14.83 5.85
C LYS A 38 -4.12 16.34 5.66
N GLU A 39 -3.37 17.03 6.52
CA GLU A 39 -3.10 18.46 6.37
C GLU A 39 -1.75 18.75 5.67
N ALA A 40 -0.81 17.81 5.73
CA ALA A 40 0.48 17.89 5.04
C ALA A 40 0.39 17.53 3.53
N VAL A 41 1.53 17.48 2.83
CA VAL A 41 1.72 17.03 1.42
C VAL A 41 0.99 15.71 1.05
N LEU A 42 0.51 14.99 2.07
CA LEU A 42 -0.17 13.71 2.02
C LEU A 42 -1.70 13.81 2.14
N LYS A 43 -2.30 14.99 1.90
CA LYS A 43 -3.75 15.22 1.97
C LYS A 43 -4.58 14.18 1.22
N ASP A 44 -4.04 13.69 0.10
CA ASP A 44 -4.64 12.67 -0.75
C ASP A 44 -3.90 11.32 -0.67
N ALA A 45 -3.17 11.06 0.42
CA ALA A 45 -2.44 9.82 0.57
C ALA A 45 -3.37 8.62 0.72
N VAL A 46 -3.22 7.64 -0.18
CA VAL A 46 -4.01 6.41 -0.18
C VAL A 46 -3.17 5.22 0.24
N LEU A 47 -3.83 4.24 0.87
CA LEU A 47 -3.24 2.93 1.13
C LEU A 47 -3.72 1.95 0.06
N ARG A 48 -2.80 1.24 -0.60
CA ARG A 48 -3.10 0.22 -1.61
C ARG A 48 -2.43 -1.09 -1.24
N GLY A 49 -3.23 -2.15 -1.15
CA GLY A 49 -2.76 -3.51 -0.97
C GLY A 49 -2.30 -4.13 -2.28
N ILE A 50 -1.22 -4.91 -2.24
CA ILE A 50 -0.78 -5.77 -3.34
C ILE A 50 -0.65 -7.20 -2.81
N ASP A 51 -1.46 -8.10 -3.35
CA ASP A 51 -1.50 -9.49 -2.90
C ASP A 51 -0.47 -10.35 -3.63
N PHE A 52 0.31 -11.09 -2.84
CA PHE A 52 1.32 -12.06 -3.25
C PHE A 52 0.98 -13.41 -2.63
N PRO A 53 1.20 -14.53 -3.35
CA PRO A 53 1.06 -15.85 -2.75
C PRO A 53 2.11 -16.05 -1.65
N LEU A 54 1.79 -16.95 -0.70
CA LEU A 54 2.79 -17.44 0.24
C LEU A 54 3.96 -18.06 -0.55
N HIS A 55 5.18 -17.68 -0.20
CA HIS A 55 6.41 -18.09 -0.88
C HIS A 55 6.47 -17.68 -2.36
N ALA A 56 5.92 -16.50 -2.70
CA ALA A 56 6.14 -15.88 -4.00
C ALA A 56 7.65 -15.78 -4.34
N ASP A 57 7.95 -15.84 -5.64
CA ASP A 57 9.33 -15.72 -6.13
C ASP A 57 9.97 -14.41 -5.63
N PRO A 58 11.20 -14.43 -5.09
CA PRO A 58 11.93 -13.22 -4.72
C PRO A 58 11.98 -12.14 -5.80
N GLU A 59 12.03 -12.51 -7.09
CA GLU A 59 12.01 -11.56 -8.20
C GLU A 59 10.71 -10.76 -8.27
N ALA A 60 9.58 -11.36 -7.92
CA ALA A 60 8.30 -10.64 -7.91
C ALA A 60 8.31 -9.50 -6.87
N TYR A 61 8.97 -9.70 -5.71
CA TYR A 61 9.13 -8.66 -4.68
C TYR A 61 10.07 -7.54 -5.12
N ARG A 62 11.05 -7.83 -5.98
CA ARG A 62 11.92 -6.81 -6.57
C ARG A 62 11.15 -6.01 -7.62
N GLU A 63 10.41 -6.70 -8.49
CA GLU A 63 9.62 -6.07 -9.56
C GLU A 63 8.60 -5.07 -9.01
N VAL A 64 7.93 -5.40 -7.89
CA VAL A 64 6.86 -4.54 -7.33
C VAL A 64 7.36 -3.24 -6.68
N VAL A 65 8.66 -3.15 -6.33
CA VAL A 65 9.25 -1.94 -5.72
C VAL A 65 10.19 -1.16 -6.66
N SER A 66 10.36 -1.64 -7.90
CA SER A 66 11.18 -1.02 -8.94
C SER A 66 10.41 0.09 -9.67
#